data_AF-A0AAW5XV52-F1
#
_entry.id   AF-A0AAW5XV52-F1
#
_cell.length_a   1.000
_cell.length_b   1.000
_cell.length_c   1.000
_cell.angle_alpha   90.00
_cell.angle_beta   90.00
_cell.angle_gamma   90.00
#
_symmetry.space_group_name_H-M   'P 1'
#
loop_
_entity.id
_entity.type
_entity.pdbx_description
1 polymer ?
#
loop_
_entity_poly.entity_id
_entity_poly.type
_entity_poly.pdbx_seq_one_letter_code
_entity_poly.pdbx_strand_id
1 'polypeptide(L)'
;MTSQEGQTQEQTEEQNQTQSQTAGDQLQAQGFQLIEGHTNDSPLNNSQTISTTVSGVTVNVNVECGCNEKKHHKEEREECNECDCCTKSFARLLQLVQTEQASIPLPIDSQISIYTNTPLSIGNPIPNQILTNVNDCVSVTFKNAGQATPVPNTTLQIKKVAGISAVNDTTTTDDIFDFLLGIANNCSQFQIENKDCNCDDICDCKRKSCCFTTFRTELETIAALGLQINLLIEGLSTSIDNVFVSNICDCLGFFVDNLTTPTIIYVFSLCSISGYTVPSQTI
;
A
#
# COMPACT_ATOMS: atom_id res chain seq x y z
N MET A 1 48.33 -20.31 34.73
CA MET A 1 49.27 -19.49 35.52
C MET A 1 49.46 -18.21 34.71
N THR A 2 48.88 -17.04 35.05
CA THR A 2 49.16 -16.13 36.21
C THR A 2 50.60 -15.59 36.16
N SER A 3 50.95 -14.30 36.18
CA SER A 3 50.30 -13.02 36.62
C SER A 3 50.36 -11.94 35.49
N GLN A 4 49.83 -10.69 35.46
CA GLN A 4 49.40 -9.64 36.42
C GLN A 4 50.55 -8.92 37.19
N GLU A 5 50.73 -7.58 37.26
CA GLU A 5 49.97 -6.36 36.83
C GLU A 5 50.92 -5.30 36.19
N GLY A 6 50.72 -3.97 36.02
CA GLY A 6 49.72 -2.97 36.51
C GLY A 6 49.86 -1.59 35.81
N GLN A 7 49.72 -0.45 36.52
CA GLN A 7 49.65 0.95 35.99
C GLN A 7 50.66 1.91 36.71
N THR A 8 51.04 3.10 36.19
CA THR A 8 50.49 4.48 36.47
C THR A 8 51.56 5.49 35.94
N GLN A 9 51.36 6.49 35.05
CA GLN A 9 50.58 7.78 35.01
C GLN A 9 51.21 9.01 35.72
N GLU A 10 51.60 10.03 34.93
CA GLU A 10 51.65 11.52 35.11
C GLU A 10 52.13 12.09 33.73
N GLN A 11 51.56 13.09 33.03
CA GLN A 11 51.28 14.53 33.30
C GLN A 11 52.56 15.38 33.50
N THR A 12 52.70 16.61 32.99
CA THR A 12 51.68 17.66 32.68
C THR A 12 52.12 18.65 31.55
N GLU A 13 51.15 19.18 30.77
CA GLU A 13 51.12 20.52 30.10
C GLU A 13 52.17 20.91 29.00
N GLU A 14 51.95 21.91 28.12
CA GLU A 14 50.89 22.94 28.03
C GLU A 14 50.54 23.35 26.57
N GLN A 15 49.30 23.85 26.34
CA GLN A 15 48.80 24.76 25.26
C GLN A 15 49.22 24.53 23.77
N ASN A 16 48.38 24.71 22.74
CA ASN A 16 47.10 25.44 22.56
C ASN A 16 46.38 24.86 21.30
N GLN A 17 45.14 25.17 20.91
CA GLN A 17 44.16 26.15 21.39
C GLN A 17 42.72 25.54 21.35
N THR A 18 41.69 26.22 20.81
CA THR A 18 40.29 25.76 20.88
C THR A 18 39.40 26.37 19.79
N GLN A 19 38.43 25.59 19.28
CA GLN A 19 37.17 26.14 18.77
C GLN A 19 36.00 25.21 19.15
N SER A 20 34.93 25.80 19.69
CA SER A 20 33.68 25.13 20.05
C SER A 20 32.54 26.13 19.86
N GLN A 21 31.35 25.63 19.48
CA GLN A 21 30.12 26.43 19.46
C GLN A 21 29.01 25.65 20.12
N THR A 22 28.25 26.33 20.97
CA THR A 22 27.17 25.78 21.80
C THR A 22 25.85 26.42 21.42
N ALA A 23 24.74 25.69 21.54
CA ALA A 23 23.41 26.24 21.32
C ALA A 23 23.07 27.33 22.35
N GLY A 24 22.24 28.30 21.95
CA GLY A 24 21.70 29.32 22.84
C GLY A 24 20.37 29.85 22.33
N ASP A 25 19.33 29.75 23.14
CA ASP A 25 18.09 30.50 22.95
C ASP A 25 18.34 31.99 23.14
N GLN A 26 17.75 32.85 22.30
CA GLN A 26 17.66 34.27 22.60
C GLN A 26 16.37 34.89 22.09
N LEU A 27 15.44 35.15 23.02
CA LEU A 27 14.26 35.99 22.81
C LEU A 27 14.70 37.46 22.68
N GLN A 28 14.29 38.14 21.61
CA GLN A 28 14.29 39.60 21.53
C GLN A 28 13.04 40.11 20.79
N ALA A 29 12.66 41.35 21.08
CA ALA A 29 11.30 41.84 20.89
C ALA A 29 11.14 42.88 19.77
N GLN A 30 9.91 42.98 19.26
CA GLN A 30 9.27 44.16 18.66
C GLN A 30 10.13 45.08 17.77
N GLY A 31 9.99 44.93 16.45
CA GLY A 31 10.36 45.95 15.47
C GLY A 31 9.32 46.01 14.35
N PHE A 32 8.66 47.17 14.18
CA PHE A 32 7.79 47.42 13.02
C PHE A 32 8.63 47.67 11.78
N GLN A 33 8.24 47.09 10.64
CA GLN A 33 8.66 47.58 9.32
C GLN A 33 7.42 47.73 8.43
N LEU A 34 7.18 48.97 8.00
CA LEU A 34 6.17 49.34 7.01
C LEU A 34 6.82 49.28 5.63
N ILE A 35 6.14 48.69 4.64
CA ILE A 35 6.52 48.77 3.23
C ILE A 35 5.29 49.24 2.47
N GLU A 36 5.32 50.48 1.99
CA GLU A 36 4.26 51.04 1.15
C GLU A 36 4.57 50.86 -0.34
N GLY A 37 3.51 50.66 -1.14
CA GLY A 37 3.45 51.15 -2.51
C GLY A 37 4.09 50.31 -3.61
N HIS A 38 3.30 49.40 -4.19
CA HIS A 38 3.26 49.25 -5.64
C HIS A 38 1.80 49.21 -6.13
N THR A 39 1.54 49.97 -7.21
CA THR A 39 0.18 50.29 -7.69
C THR A 39 -0.37 49.19 -8.60
N ASN A 40 -1.68 48.97 -8.54
CA ASN A 40 -2.38 47.99 -9.36
C ASN A 40 -3.10 48.71 -10.54
N ASP A 41 -2.57 48.57 -11.76
CA ASP A 41 -3.19 49.07 -12.99
C ASP A 41 -3.00 48.06 -14.13
N SER A 42 -3.95 48.04 -15.07
CA SER A 42 -4.19 46.92 -16.00
C SER A 42 -3.99 47.33 -17.49
N PRO A 43 -3.96 46.41 -18.49
CA PRO A 43 -5.11 45.56 -18.82
C PRO A 43 -4.82 44.08 -19.14
N LEU A 44 -5.86 43.27 -18.96
CA LEU A 44 -5.97 41.89 -19.45
C LEU A 44 -5.85 41.80 -20.98
N ASN A 45 -5.12 40.80 -21.48
CA ASN A 45 -5.23 40.35 -22.87
C ASN A 45 -5.13 38.82 -22.93
N ASN A 46 -6.28 38.14 -22.79
CA ASN A 46 -6.36 36.68 -22.63
C ASN A 46 -6.77 35.99 -23.95
N SER A 47 -5.80 35.71 -24.83
CA SER A 47 -6.02 34.95 -26.06
C SER A 47 -6.02 33.43 -25.83
N GLN A 48 -6.96 32.93 -25.04
CA GLN A 48 -7.13 31.48 -24.83
C GLN A 48 -7.99 30.84 -25.93
N THR A 49 -7.34 30.12 -26.84
CA THR A 49 -8.02 29.23 -27.78
C THR A 49 -8.45 27.94 -27.07
N ILE A 50 -9.73 27.83 -26.72
CA ILE A 50 -10.29 26.60 -26.18
C ILE A 50 -10.48 25.60 -27.32
N SER A 51 -9.68 24.53 -27.33
CA SER A 51 -9.85 23.37 -28.22
C SER A 51 -10.30 22.18 -27.38
N THR A 52 -11.55 21.77 -27.51
CA THR A 52 -12.14 20.69 -26.69
C THR A 52 -11.88 19.31 -27.26
N THR A 53 -11.16 18.48 -26.51
CA THR A 53 -11.26 17.01 -26.62
C THR A 53 -11.38 16.44 -25.21
N VAL A 54 -12.61 16.22 -24.73
CA VAL A 54 -12.85 15.59 -23.43
C VAL A 54 -12.98 14.09 -23.66
N SER A 55 -11.97 13.32 -23.26
CA SER A 55 -11.97 11.86 -23.27
C SER A 55 -11.09 11.37 -22.12
N GLY A 56 -11.61 10.42 -21.34
CA GLY A 56 -11.00 9.98 -20.08
C GLY A 56 -11.14 11.02 -18.96
N VAL A 57 -12.15 10.86 -18.11
CA VAL A 57 -12.15 11.53 -16.79
C VAL A 57 -11.27 10.71 -15.87
N THR A 58 -10.01 11.10 -15.75
CA THR A 58 -9.11 10.52 -14.73
C THR A 58 -9.53 11.06 -13.37
N VAL A 59 -10.24 10.25 -12.59
CA VAL A 59 -10.63 10.58 -11.21
C VAL A 59 -9.41 10.34 -10.32
N ASN A 60 -8.47 11.30 -10.35
CA ASN A 60 -7.25 11.25 -9.57
C ASN A 60 -7.54 11.61 -8.10
N VAL A 61 -8.13 10.66 -7.37
CA VAL A 61 -8.52 10.83 -5.96
C VAL A 61 -7.27 10.82 -5.07
N ASN A 62 -6.54 11.93 -5.08
CA ASN A 62 -5.39 12.14 -4.21
C ASN A 62 -5.84 12.38 -2.76
N VAL A 63 -6.34 11.33 -2.12
CA VAL A 63 -6.63 11.29 -0.68
C VAL A 63 -5.31 11.27 0.08
N GLU A 64 -4.69 12.44 0.20
CA GLU A 64 -3.78 12.65 1.33
C GLU A 64 -4.55 12.29 2.60
N CYS A 65 -4.04 11.33 3.37
CA CYS A 65 -4.53 11.03 4.71
C CYS A 65 -4.16 12.18 5.65
N GLY A 66 -4.86 13.30 5.48
CA GLY A 66 -4.58 14.61 6.05
C GLY A 66 -4.77 14.63 7.55
N CYS A 67 -3.76 14.14 8.28
CA CYS A 67 -3.66 14.13 9.74
C CYS A 67 -3.42 15.56 10.30
N ASN A 68 -4.28 16.51 9.93
CA ASN A 68 -4.01 17.92 10.11
C ASN A 68 -4.65 18.50 11.38
N GLU A 69 -3.77 19.02 12.22
CA GLU A 69 -3.99 19.94 13.35
C GLU A 69 -4.40 19.42 14.75
N LYS A 70 -3.93 20.22 15.73
CA LYS A 70 -4.39 20.41 17.12
C LYS A 70 -3.89 19.42 18.20
N LYS A 71 -2.70 19.80 18.69
CA LYS A 71 -2.00 19.52 19.96
C LYS A 71 -2.86 19.08 21.17
N HIS A 72 -2.14 18.43 22.10
CA HIS A 72 -2.44 18.22 23.52
C HIS A 72 -3.59 17.24 23.85
N HIS A 73 -3.23 15.99 24.10
CA HIS A 73 -3.36 15.41 25.45
C HIS A 73 -2.11 14.56 25.74
N LYS A 74 -1.83 14.27 27.01
CA LYS A 74 -0.60 13.58 27.47
C LYS A 74 -0.96 12.32 28.26
N GLU A 75 -1.75 11.46 27.61
CA GLU A 75 -2.05 10.12 28.09
C GLU A 75 -1.04 9.13 27.49
N GLU A 76 -1.04 7.91 28.01
CA GLU A 76 0.09 7.00 27.89
C GLU A 76 0.29 6.53 26.44
N ARG A 77 1.57 6.42 26.02
CA ARG A 77 1.90 5.73 24.78
C ARG A 77 1.78 4.23 25.01
N GLU A 78 0.57 3.72 24.92
CA GLU A 78 0.40 2.39 24.35
C GLU A 78 1.11 2.39 22.99
N GLU A 79 1.92 1.35 22.74
CA GLU A 79 2.69 1.29 21.51
C GLU A 79 1.72 1.06 20.34
N CYS A 80 1.63 2.02 19.42
CA CYS A 80 1.02 1.80 18.11
C CYS A 80 1.92 0.91 17.22
N ASN A 81 2.26 -0.27 17.74
CA ASN A 81 2.80 -1.41 16.99
C ASN A 81 1.68 -2.15 16.23
N GLU A 82 0.44 -1.66 16.33
CA GLU A 82 -0.68 -2.12 15.52
C GLU A 82 -0.61 -1.62 14.08
N CYS A 83 -0.40 -2.60 13.21
CA CYS A 83 -0.69 -2.62 11.79
C CYS A 83 -2.09 -2.03 11.44
N ASP A 84 -2.17 -1.26 10.35
CA ASP A 84 -3.40 -0.68 9.79
C ASP A 84 -4.36 -1.75 9.22
N CYS A 85 -5.63 -1.38 8.94
CA CYS A 85 -6.63 -2.34 8.44
C CYS A 85 -6.15 -3.02 7.16
N CYS A 86 -5.74 -2.25 6.15
CA CYS A 86 -5.27 -2.76 4.86
C CYS A 86 -4.12 -3.76 4.99
N THR A 87 -3.09 -3.45 5.78
CA THR A 87 -1.94 -4.33 6.00
C THR A 87 -2.34 -5.56 6.83
N LYS A 88 -3.31 -5.47 7.77
CA LYS A 88 -3.90 -6.62 8.48
C LYS A 88 -4.67 -7.54 7.52
N SER A 89 -5.59 -6.99 6.71
CA SER A 89 -6.36 -7.74 5.71
C SER A 89 -5.43 -8.44 4.72
N PHE A 90 -4.43 -7.72 4.21
CA PHE A 90 -3.52 -8.26 3.21
C PHE A 90 -2.56 -9.30 3.78
N ALA A 91 -2.05 -9.11 5.01
CA ALA A 91 -1.30 -10.14 5.73
C ALA A 91 -2.14 -11.42 5.92
N ARG A 92 -3.42 -11.28 6.28
CA ARG A 92 -4.35 -12.42 6.42
C ARG A 92 -4.56 -13.15 5.09
N LEU A 93 -4.71 -12.43 3.97
CA LEU A 93 -4.77 -13.07 2.65
C LEU A 93 -3.48 -13.83 2.34
N LEU A 94 -2.31 -13.21 2.56
CA LEU A 94 -1.03 -13.84 2.28
C LEU A 94 -0.81 -15.11 3.13
N GLN A 95 -1.28 -15.16 4.38
CA GLN A 95 -1.25 -16.38 5.21
C GLN A 95 -2.14 -17.50 4.64
N LEU A 96 -3.34 -17.15 4.16
CA LEU A 96 -4.25 -18.10 3.52
C LEU A 96 -3.68 -18.62 2.20
N VAL A 97 -3.17 -17.72 1.35
CA VAL A 97 -2.48 -18.06 0.09
C VAL A 97 -1.23 -18.92 0.34
N GLN A 98 -0.40 -18.60 1.34
CA GLN A 98 0.75 -19.43 1.71
C GLN A 98 0.32 -20.86 2.11
N THR A 99 -0.82 -20.99 2.78
CA THR A 99 -1.36 -22.29 3.20
C THR A 99 -1.78 -23.10 1.97
N GLU A 100 -2.53 -22.50 1.04
CA GLU A 100 -3.00 -23.21 -0.15
C GLU A 100 -1.88 -23.55 -1.15
N GLN A 101 -0.89 -22.66 -1.29
CA GLN A 101 0.34 -22.93 -2.04
C GLN A 101 1.18 -24.10 -1.48
N ALA A 102 0.86 -24.61 -0.28
CA ALA A 102 1.45 -25.83 0.26
C ALA A 102 0.58 -27.09 0.04
N SER A 103 -0.70 -26.94 -0.31
CA SER A 103 -1.60 -28.03 -0.75
C SER A 103 -1.36 -28.38 -2.22
N ILE A 104 -1.31 -27.35 -3.07
CA ILE A 104 -1.31 -27.46 -4.54
C ILE A 104 -0.01 -28.14 -5.02
N PRO A 105 -0.05 -29.34 -5.64
CA PRO A 105 1.17 -30.11 -5.94
C PRO A 105 2.00 -29.57 -7.11
N LEU A 106 1.40 -28.81 -8.03
CA LEU A 106 2.05 -28.33 -9.24
C LEU A 106 2.54 -26.87 -9.07
N PRO A 107 3.80 -26.56 -9.42
CA PRO A 107 4.33 -25.19 -9.35
C PRO A 107 3.68 -24.18 -10.31
N ILE A 108 2.90 -24.62 -11.30
CA ILE A 108 2.20 -23.70 -12.22
C ILE A 108 0.86 -23.27 -11.63
N ASP A 109 0.05 -24.22 -11.17
CA ASP A 109 -1.23 -24.06 -10.47
C ASP A 109 -1.10 -23.21 -9.19
N SER A 110 0.04 -23.29 -8.50
CA SER A 110 0.27 -22.61 -7.21
C SER A 110 0.83 -21.18 -7.32
N GLN A 111 1.30 -20.75 -8.49
CA GLN A 111 2.10 -19.51 -8.56
C GLN A 111 1.27 -18.22 -8.57
N ILE A 112 1.76 -17.18 -7.89
CA ILE A 112 1.20 -15.82 -7.93
C ILE A 112 2.21 -14.82 -8.52
N SER A 113 1.70 -13.72 -9.05
CA SER A 113 2.49 -12.50 -9.32
C SER A 113 2.33 -11.53 -8.16
N ILE A 114 3.43 -10.92 -7.70
CA ILE A 114 3.44 -10.01 -6.54
C ILE A 114 3.65 -8.57 -7.03
N TYR A 115 2.73 -7.67 -6.68
CA TYR A 115 2.76 -6.25 -7.04
C TYR A 115 3.25 -5.42 -5.85
N THR A 116 4.07 -4.41 -6.09
CA THR A 116 4.71 -3.60 -5.05
C THR A 116 4.44 -2.11 -5.23
N ASN A 117 4.32 -1.36 -4.13
CA ASN A 117 4.06 0.08 -4.20
C ASN A 117 5.34 0.94 -4.25
N THR A 118 6.51 0.34 -4.06
CA THR A 118 7.81 0.99 -4.29
C THR A 118 8.55 0.30 -5.42
N PRO A 119 9.07 1.00 -6.45
CA PRO A 119 9.86 0.37 -7.51
C PRO A 119 11.04 -0.46 -6.97
N LEU A 120 11.18 -1.70 -7.45
CA LEU A 120 12.25 -2.61 -7.09
C LEU A 120 13.11 -2.97 -8.30
N SER A 121 14.39 -3.24 -8.07
CA SER A 121 15.35 -3.66 -9.11
C SER A 121 15.06 -5.04 -9.72
N ILE A 122 14.16 -5.82 -9.11
CA ILE A 122 13.70 -7.13 -9.59
C ILE A 122 12.45 -7.07 -10.48
N GLY A 123 11.95 -5.86 -10.77
CA GLY A 123 10.72 -5.65 -11.54
C GLY A 123 9.48 -5.45 -10.66
N ASN A 124 8.39 -5.06 -11.31
CA ASN A 124 7.07 -4.86 -10.71
C ASN A 124 6.00 -5.04 -11.80
N PRO A 125 5.13 -6.06 -11.75
CA PRO A 125 5.08 -7.15 -10.76
C PRO A 125 6.31 -8.07 -10.80
N ILE A 126 6.41 -8.92 -9.77
CA ILE A 126 7.37 -10.03 -9.65
C ILE A 126 6.58 -11.32 -9.94
N PRO A 127 6.67 -11.93 -11.14
CA PRO A 127 5.83 -13.04 -11.54
C PRO A 127 6.30 -14.40 -10.98
N ASN A 128 5.42 -15.40 -11.00
CA ASN A 128 5.73 -16.82 -10.79
C ASN A 128 6.33 -17.16 -9.41
N GLN A 129 5.82 -16.54 -8.35
CA GLN A 129 6.30 -16.71 -6.96
C GLN A 129 5.38 -17.63 -6.13
N ILE A 130 5.96 -18.28 -5.12
CA ILE A 130 5.25 -18.90 -4.00
C ILE A 130 5.78 -18.35 -2.67
N LEU A 131 4.88 -18.21 -1.70
CA LEU A 131 5.16 -17.67 -0.38
C LEU A 131 5.82 -18.75 0.49
N THR A 132 6.86 -18.37 1.23
CA THR A 132 7.60 -19.28 2.14
C THR A 132 7.51 -18.87 3.60
N ASN A 133 7.13 -17.61 3.88
CA ASN A 133 6.83 -17.13 5.22
C ASN A 133 5.98 -15.84 5.17
N VAL A 134 4.98 -15.72 6.04
CA VAL A 134 4.22 -14.48 6.28
C VAL A 134 4.25 -14.17 7.78
N ASN A 135 5.14 -13.26 8.16
CA ASN A 135 5.40 -12.89 9.55
C ASN A 135 4.41 -11.80 10.01
N ASP A 136 3.16 -12.20 10.26
CA ASP A 136 2.01 -11.34 10.53
C ASP A 136 2.00 -10.13 9.58
N CYS A 137 1.94 -8.89 10.09
CA CYS A 137 2.00 -7.68 9.28
C CYS A 137 3.42 -7.21 8.91
N VAL A 138 4.47 -7.84 9.42
CA VAL A 138 5.84 -7.31 9.33
C VAL A 138 6.42 -7.52 7.93
N SER A 139 6.40 -8.77 7.46
CA SER A 139 7.12 -9.15 6.24
C SER A 139 6.62 -10.44 5.60
N VAL A 140 6.63 -10.47 4.27
CA VAL A 140 6.42 -11.67 3.45
C VAL A 140 7.73 -12.08 2.78
N THR A 141 8.04 -13.38 2.83
CA THR A 141 9.17 -14.00 2.14
C THR A 141 8.65 -14.93 1.05
N PHE A 142 9.28 -14.92 -0.12
CA PHE A 142 8.85 -15.68 -1.30
C PHE A 142 10.03 -16.12 -2.18
N LYS A 143 9.79 -17.12 -3.04
CA LYS A 143 10.74 -17.63 -4.04
C LYS A 143 9.99 -18.00 -5.33
N ASN A 144 10.73 -18.21 -6.43
CA ASN A 144 10.13 -18.71 -7.68
C ASN A 144 9.48 -20.09 -7.45
N ALA A 145 8.28 -20.32 -8.01
CA ALA A 145 7.49 -21.53 -7.79
C ALA A 145 8.25 -22.82 -8.12
N GLY A 146 8.87 -22.89 -9.31
CA GLY A 146 9.67 -24.04 -9.76
C GLY A 146 11.02 -24.24 -9.05
N GLN A 147 11.36 -23.45 -8.02
CA GLN A 147 12.65 -23.53 -7.35
C GLN A 147 12.64 -24.57 -6.21
N ALA A 148 13.37 -25.67 -6.38
CA ALA A 148 13.46 -26.73 -5.37
C ALA A 148 14.05 -26.26 -4.01
N THR A 149 15.05 -25.38 -4.04
CA THR A 149 15.73 -24.88 -2.83
C THR A 149 14.98 -23.73 -2.14
N PRO A 150 15.10 -23.55 -0.80
CA PRO A 150 14.57 -22.37 -0.10
C PRO A 150 15.31 -21.05 -0.39
N VAL A 151 16.47 -21.12 -1.05
CA VAL A 151 17.37 -20.00 -1.37
C VAL A 151 17.78 -20.12 -2.85
N PRO A 152 17.84 -19.02 -3.64
CA PRO A 152 17.54 -17.63 -3.26
C PRO A 152 16.07 -17.40 -2.91
N ASN A 153 15.80 -16.37 -2.11
CA ASN A 153 14.46 -15.89 -1.81
C ASN A 153 14.51 -14.35 -1.65
N THR A 154 13.35 -13.72 -1.69
CA THR A 154 13.18 -12.28 -1.46
C THR A 154 12.27 -12.10 -0.25
N THR A 155 12.59 -11.15 0.63
CA THR A 155 11.71 -10.72 1.73
C THR A 155 11.36 -9.25 1.57
N LEU A 156 10.06 -8.93 1.60
CA LEU A 156 9.54 -7.57 1.56
C LEU A 156 8.74 -7.28 2.84
N GLN A 157 8.68 -6.01 3.24
CA GLN A 157 7.71 -5.55 4.24
C GLN A 157 6.31 -5.60 3.61
N ILE A 158 5.28 -6.04 4.33
CA ILE A 158 3.95 -6.25 3.70
C ILE A 158 3.33 -4.94 3.22
N LYS A 159 3.52 -3.84 3.96
CA LYS A 159 3.18 -2.47 3.52
C LYS A 159 3.93 -1.97 2.27
N LYS A 160 4.82 -2.76 1.67
CA LYS A 160 5.46 -2.51 0.37
C LYS A 160 4.84 -3.31 -0.79
N VAL A 161 3.90 -4.20 -0.48
CA VAL A 161 3.22 -5.06 -1.44
C VAL A 161 1.82 -4.49 -1.64
N ALA A 162 1.53 -4.05 -2.86
CA ALA A 162 0.26 -3.44 -3.22
C ALA A 162 -0.86 -4.48 -3.41
N GLY A 163 -0.48 -5.68 -3.88
CA GLY A 163 -1.41 -6.74 -4.21
C GLY A 163 -0.73 -7.97 -4.81
N ILE A 164 -1.56 -8.94 -5.20
CA ILE A 164 -1.17 -10.16 -5.91
C ILE A 164 -2.08 -10.40 -7.12
N SER A 165 -1.66 -11.26 -8.05
CA SER A 165 -2.58 -11.85 -9.04
C SER A 165 -2.28 -13.32 -9.30
N ALA A 166 -3.28 -14.04 -9.80
CA ALA A 166 -3.19 -15.41 -10.26
C ALA A 166 -3.88 -15.55 -11.63
N VAL A 167 -3.35 -16.43 -12.49
CA VAL A 167 -3.92 -16.75 -13.81
C VAL A 167 -4.56 -18.12 -13.70
N ASN A 168 -5.76 -18.26 -14.27
CA ASN A 168 -6.53 -19.49 -14.34
C ASN A 168 -5.80 -20.56 -15.18
N ASP A 169 -5.36 -21.67 -14.59
CA ASP A 169 -4.95 -22.84 -15.37
C ASP A 169 -6.19 -23.69 -15.71
N THR A 170 -6.76 -23.39 -16.87
CA THR A 170 -7.95 -24.06 -17.44
C THR A 170 -7.82 -25.60 -17.64
N THR A 171 -6.70 -26.23 -17.27
CA THR A 171 -6.53 -27.69 -17.25
C THR A 171 -6.80 -28.33 -15.89
N THR A 172 -6.96 -27.53 -14.82
CA THR A 172 -7.30 -27.95 -13.46
C THR A 172 -8.50 -27.13 -12.91
N THR A 173 -8.93 -27.42 -11.69
CA THR A 173 -9.88 -26.62 -10.87
C THR A 173 -9.48 -26.66 -9.39
N ASP A 174 -8.18 -26.77 -9.14
CA ASP A 174 -7.53 -26.93 -7.83
C ASP A 174 -6.23 -26.10 -7.85
N ASP A 175 -6.39 -24.82 -8.22
CA ASP A 175 -5.31 -23.85 -8.41
C ASP A 175 -5.50 -22.60 -7.52
N ILE A 176 -4.47 -21.74 -7.49
CA ILE A 176 -4.48 -20.55 -6.63
C ILE A 176 -5.37 -19.42 -7.19
N PHE A 177 -5.81 -19.49 -8.45
CA PHE A 177 -6.80 -18.58 -9.04
C PHE A 177 -8.20 -18.92 -8.53
N ASP A 178 -8.61 -20.19 -8.58
CA ASP A 178 -9.92 -20.67 -8.10
C ASP A 178 -10.03 -20.49 -6.58
N PHE A 179 -8.94 -20.66 -5.84
CA PHE A 179 -8.87 -20.31 -4.41
C PHE A 179 -9.17 -18.83 -4.14
N LEU A 180 -8.49 -17.91 -4.85
CA LEU A 180 -8.70 -16.47 -4.70
C LEU A 180 -10.10 -16.04 -5.17
N LEU A 181 -10.63 -16.67 -6.22
CA LEU A 181 -12.00 -16.47 -6.70
C LEU A 181 -13.04 -17.02 -5.71
N GLY A 182 -12.74 -18.12 -5.02
CA GLY A 182 -13.54 -18.64 -3.90
C GLY A 182 -13.61 -17.66 -2.73
N ILE A 183 -12.50 -17.02 -2.37
CA ILE A 183 -12.47 -15.94 -1.36
C ILE A 183 -13.30 -14.74 -1.83
N ALA A 184 -13.13 -14.28 -3.08
CA ALA A 184 -13.89 -13.16 -3.65
C ALA A 184 -15.41 -13.42 -3.61
N ASN A 185 -15.84 -14.64 -3.95
CA ASN A 185 -17.24 -15.05 -3.90
C ASN A 185 -17.77 -15.25 -2.46
N ASN A 186 -16.91 -15.26 -1.44
CA ASN A 186 -17.31 -15.50 -0.06
C ASN A 186 -16.54 -14.64 0.97
N CYS A 187 -16.57 -13.31 0.78
CA CYS A 187 -15.98 -12.34 1.72
C CYS A 187 -16.40 -12.56 3.19
N SER A 188 -17.56 -13.17 3.46
CA SER A 188 -18.03 -13.46 4.83
C SER A 188 -17.11 -14.40 5.61
N GLN A 189 -16.35 -15.27 4.93
CA GLN A 189 -15.33 -16.14 5.54
C GLN A 189 -13.95 -15.47 5.63
N PHE A 190 -13.77 -14.33 4.97
CA PHE A 190 -12.52 -13.56 4.96
C PHE A 190 -12.45 -12.46 6.03
N GLN A 191 -13.61 -12.02 6.55
CA GLN A 191 -13.69 -10.99 7.59
C GLN A 191 -12.78 -11.31 8.79
N ILE A 192 -11.92 -10.36 9.17
CA ILE A 192 -11.09 -10.48 10.37
C ILE A 192 -12.01 -10.38 11.60
N GLU A 193 -11.89 -11.30 12.57
CA GLU A 193 -12.70 -11.31 13.80
C GLU A 193 -12.48 -10.07 14.70
N ASN A 194 -11.49 -9.22 14.39
CA ASN A 194 -11.21 -7.96 15.07
C ASN A 194 -12.14 -6.84 14.59
N LYS A 195 -13.11 -6.48 15.44
CA LYS A 195 -14.05 -5.37 15.22
C LYS A 195 -13.38 -4.00 15.02
N ASP A 196 -12.16 -3.83 15.51
CA ASP A 196 -11.34 -2.62 15.32
C ASP A 196 -10.78 -2.43 13.90
N CYS A 197 -10.98 -3.43 13.03
CA CYS A 197 -10.70 -3.36 11.59
C CYS A 197 -11.97 -3.48 10.74
N ASN A 198 -13.15 -3.14 11.26
CA ASN A 198 -14.37 -3.15 10.44
C ASN A 198 -14.37 -2.00 9.42
N CYS A 199 -13.92 -2.26 8.18
CA CYS A 199 -14.03 -1.31 7.07
C CYS A 199 -15.48 -1.04 6.61
N ASP A 200 -16.49 -1.75 7.16
CA ASP A 200 -17.93 -1.54 6.87
C ASP A 200 -18.58 -0.46 7.76
N ASP A 201 -18.03 -0.17 8.94
CA ASP A 201 -18.64 0.71 9.94
C ASP A 201 -18.21 2.19 9.78
N ILE A 202 -18.93 3.09 10.45
CA ILE A 202 -18.61 4.53 10.51
C ILE A 202 -17.16 4.70 10.99
N CYS A 203 -16.33 5.38 10.18
CA CYS A 203 -14.94 5.73 10.53
C CYS A 203 -14.86 6.47 11.88
N ASP A 204 -14.62 5.76 12.99
CA ASP A 204 -14.25 6.41 14.24
C ASP A 204 -12.79 6.87 14.14
N CYS A 205 -12.62 8.11 13.68
CA CYS A 205 -11.32 8.77 13.56
C CYS A 205 -10.53 8.85 14.88
N LYS A 206 -11.12 8.47 16.03
CA LYS A 206 -10.39 8.24 17.29
C LYS A 206 -9.52 6.98 17.26
N ARG A 207 -9.90 5.93 16.53
CA ARG A 207 -9.17 4.64 16.42
C ARG A 207 -8.35 4.49 15.13
N LYS A 208 -8.46 5.42 14.18
CA LYS A 208 -7.50 5.66 13.07
C LYS A 208 -7.18 4.49 12.12
N SER A 209 -7.92 3.38 12.17
CA SER A 209 -7.49 2.12 11.55
C SER A 209 -7.84 2.02 10.06
N CYS A 210 -9.07 2.38 9.66
CA CYS A 210 -9.59 2.20 8.30
C CYS A 210 -10.05 3.55 7.69
N CYS A 211 -9.54 3.93 6.51
CA CYS A 211 -9.64 5.30 5.96
C CYS A 211 -10.38 5.44 4.61
N PHE A 212 -10.99 4.38 4.07
CA PHE A 212 -11.33 4.29 2.64
C PHE A 212 -12.83 4.15 2.30
N THR A 213 -13.75 4.45 3.22
CA THR A 213 -15.21 4.23 3.03
C THR A 213 -15.76 4.83 1.73
N THR A 214 -15.46 6.09 1.40
CA THR A 214 -15.94 6.72 0.15
C THR A 214 -15.45 5.99 -1.10
N PHE A 215 -14.13 5.70 -1.18
CA PHE A 215 -13.53 5.04 -2.34
C PHE A 215 -13.99 3.58 -2.47
N ARG A 216 -14.20 2.90 -1.34
CA ARG A 216 -14.82 1.57 -1.30
C ARG A 216 -16.24 1.62 -1.85
N THR A 217 -17.09 2.53 -1.40
CA THR A 217 -18.48 2.65 -1.88
C THR A 217 -18.56 3.04 -3.36
N GLU A 218 -17.60 3.80 -3.90
CA GLU A 218 -17.47 4.00 -5.34
C GLU A 218 -17.17 2.69 -6.09
N LEU A 219 -16.20 1.89 -5.62
CA LEU A 219 -15.89 0.59 -6.23
C LEU A 219 -17.01 -0.45 -6.06
N GLU A 220 -17.74 -0.45 -4.93
CA GLU A 220 -18.97 -1.25 -4.72
C GLU A 220 -20.07 -0.83 -5.72
N THR A 221 -20.19 0.46 -6.02
CA THR A 221 -21.12 0.98 -7.04
C THR A 221 -20.71 0.56 -8.45
N ILE A 222 -19.40 0.56 -8.75
CA ILE A 222 -18.84 0.07 -10.02
C ILE A 222 -19.11 -1.43 -10.20
N ALA A 223 -18.93 -2.23 -9.13
CA ALA A 223 -19.28 -3.66 -9.12
C ALA A 223 -20.77 -3.88 -9.40
N ALA A 224 -21.65 -3.16 -8.69
CA ALA A 224 -23.11 -3.26 -8.84
C ALA A 224 -23.63 -2.82 -10.23
N LEU A 225 -22.89 -1.95 -10.92
CA LEU A 225 -23.17 -1.53 -12.30
C LEU A 225 -22.48 -2.41 -13.36
N GLY A 226 -21.63 -3.36 -12.96
CA GLY A 226 -20.86 -4.22 -13.87
C GLY A 226 -19.88 -3.45 -14.76
N LEU A 227 -19.42 -2.27 -14.34
CA LEU A 227 -18.57 -1.40 -15.16
C LEU A 227 -17.13 -1.87 -15.18
N GLN A 228 -16.53 -1.86 -16.38
CA GLN A 228 -15.10 -2.05 -16.55
C GLN A 228 -14.35 -0.78 -16.08
N ILE A 229 -13.13 -0.94 -15.56
CA ILE A 229 -12.25 0.12 -15.10
C ILE A 229 -10.78 -0.19 -15.40
N ASN A 230 -9.97 0.85 -15.42
CA ASN A 230 -8.50 0.74 -15.39
C ASN A 230 -8.03 1.21 -14.01
N LEU A 231 -7.36 0.35 -13.25
CA LEU A 231 -6.87 0.67 -11.90
C LEU A 231 -5.53 1.40 -11.94
N LEU A 232 -5.40 2.45 -11.14
CA LEU A 232 -4.15 3.12 -10.85
C LEU A 232 -3.62 2.58 -9.51
N ILE A 233 -2.57 1.77 -9.55
CA ILE A 233 -1.95 1.17 -8.36
C ILE A 233 -0.67 1.96 -8.03
N GLU A 234 -0.45 2.26 -6.75
CA GLU A 234 0.79 2.89 -6.28
C GLU A 234 2.00 2.05 -6.72
N GLY A 235 3.10 2.70 -7.15
CA GLY A 235 4.34 2.03 -7.55
C GLY A 235 4.35 1.36 -8.93
N LEU A 236 3.21 1.28 -9.64
CA LEU A 236 3.17 0.90 -11.05
C LEU A 236 3.36 2.12 -11.97
N SER A 237 4.05 1.92 -13.08
CA SER A 237 4.22 2.92 -14.15
C SER A 237 3.07 2.95 -15.17
N THR A 238 2.15 1.99 -15.07
CA THR A 238 1.00 1.77 -15.97
C THR A 238 -0.18 1.27 -15.14
N SER A 239 -1.39 1.55 -15.59
CA SER A 239 -2.61 0.99 -15.02
C SER A 239 -2.72 -0.52 -15.20
N ILE A 240 -3.55 -1.16 -14.36
CA ILE A 240 -4.12 -2.48 -14.67
C ILE A 240 -5.42 -2.21 -15.44
N ASP A 241 -5.36 -2.28 -16.76
CA ASP A 241 -6.45 -1.89 -17.66
C ASP A 241 -7.54 -2.97 -17.78
N ASN A 242 -8.76 -2.53 -18.10
CA ASN A 242 -9.85 -3.38 -18.58
C ASN A 242 -10.37 -4.45 -17.58
N VAL A 243 -10.26 -4.20 -16.27
CA VAL A 243 -10.75 -5.10 -15.22
C VAL A 243 -12.12 -4.67 -14.68
N PHE A 244 -12.86 -5.61 -14.10
CA PHE A 244 -14.11 -5.39 -13.38
C PHE A 244 -13.89 -5.62 -11.89
N VAL A 245 -14.63 -4.90 -11.04
CA VAL A 245 -14.67 -5.20 -9.60
C VAL A 245 -15.51 -6.46 -9.38
N SER A 246 -14.88 -7.52 -8.88
CA SER A 246 -15.56 -8.80 -8.57
C SER A 246 -16.23 -8.71 -7.19
N ASN A 247 -15.46 -8.34 -6.16
CA ASN A 247 -15.98 -8.08 -4.82
C ASN A 247 -14.99 -7.24 -3.99
N ILE A 248 -15.41 -6.78 -2.83
CA ILE A 248 -14.55 -6.12 -1.83
C ILE A 248 -14.73 -6.83 -0.49
N CYS A 249 -13.65 -7.41 0.02
CA CYS A 249 -13.63 -8.10 1.31
C CYS A 249 -12.79 -7.29 2.29
N ASP A 250 -13.39 -6.83 3.39
CA ASP A 250 -12.71 -6.01 4.40
C ASP A 250 -12.12 -4.72 3.75
N CYS A 251 -10.78 -4.59 3.70
CA CYS A 251 -10.07 -3.52 3.01
C CYS A 251 -9.23 -4.01 1.80
N LEU A 252 -9.65 -5.11 1.16
CA LEU A 252 -9.10 -5.64 -0.10
C LEU A 252 -10.12 -5.60 -1.24
N GLY A 253 -9.71 -5.12 -2.42
CA GLY A 253 -10.49 -5.22 -3.65
C GLY A 253 -10.06 -6.43 -4.48
N PHE A 254 -11.02 -7.23 -4.94
CA PHE A 254 -10.84 -8.35 -5.86
C PHE A 254 -11.33 -7.93 -7.25
N PHE A 255 -10.49 -8.09 -8.27
CA PHE A 255 -10.75 -7.62 -9.64
C PHE A 255 -10.46 -8.71 -10.66
N VAL A 256 -11.21 -8.74 -11.76
CA VAL A 256 -11.14 -9.77 -12.80
C VAL A 256 -11.14 -9.16 -14.20
N ASP A 257 -10.55 -9.83 -15.18
CA ASP A 257 -10.63 -9.44 -16.60
C ASP A 257 -12.03 -9.64 -17.21
N ASN A 258 -12.84 -10.55 -16.65
CA ASN A 258 -14.16 -10.90 -17.17
C ASN A 258 -15.11 -11.37 -16.05
N LEU A 259 -16.35 -10.86 -16.03
CA LEU A 259 -17.37 -11.20 -15.01
C LEU A 259 -18.05 -12.57 -15.20
N THR A 260 -17.87 -13.23 -16.35
CA THR A 260 -18.54 -14.51 -16.67
C THR A 260 -17.57 -15.68 -16.86
N THR A 261 -16.38 -15.42 -17.40
CA THR A 261 -15.30 -16.41 -17.57
C THR A 261 -13.95 -15.75 -17.27
N PRO A 262 -13.60 -15.52 -16.00
CA PRO A 262 -12.36 -14.84 -15.64
C PRO A 262 -11.13 -15.71 -15.96
N THR A 263 -10.10 -15.09 -16.53
CA THR A 263 -8.81 -15.73 -16.84
C THR A 263 -7.67 -15.23 -15.95
N ILE A 264 -7.84 -14.08 -15.31
CA ILE A 264 -6.93 -13.54 -14.31
C ILE A 264 -7.71 -12.87 -13.17
N ILE A 265 -7.30 -13.15 -11.94
CA ILE A 265 -7.79 -12.46 -10.74
C ILE A 265 -6.66 -11.65 -10.10
N TYR A 266 -6.95 -10.40 -9.77
CA TYR A 266 -6.08 -9.49 -9.03
C TYR A 266 -6.70 -9.23 -7.65
N VAL A 267 -5.86 -9.17 -6.62
CA VAL A 267 -6.28 -8.75 -5.28
C VAL A 267 -5.35 -7.66 -4.78
N PHE A 268 -5.88 -6.44 -4.66
CA PHE A 268 -5.13 -5.27 -4.22
C PHE A 268 -5.64 -4.77 -2.86
N SER A 269 -4.71 -4.35 -2.02
CA SER A 269 -5.00 -3.55 -0.83
C SER A 269 -5.65 -2.23 -1.28
N LEU A 270 -6.82 -1.87 -0.73
CA LEU A 270 -7.47 -0.60 -1.10
C LEU A 270 -6.59 0.61 -0.80
N CYS A 271 -5.75 0.54 0.24
CA CYS A 271 -4.78 1.58 0.58
C CYS A 271 -3.63 1.74 -0.45
N SER A 272 -3.50 0.83 -1.41
CA SER A 272 -2.49 0.88 -2.48
C SER A 272 -3.10 1.21 -3.86
N ILE A 273 -4.41 1.47 -3.94
CA ILE A 273 -5.07 1.93 -5.16
C ILE A 273 -5.12 3.46 -5.12
N SER A 274 -4.36 4.12 -6.01
CA SER A 274 -4.32 5.58 -6.14
C SER A 274 -5.53 6.17 -6.89
N GLY A 275 -6.35 5.33 -7.51
CA GLY A 275 -7.58 5.71 -8.20
C GLY A 275 -7.97 4.72 -9.28
N TYR A 276 -8.95 5.09 -10.10
CA TYR A 276 -9.36 4.33 -11.28
C TYR A 276 -9.79 5.30 -12.40
N THR A 277 -9.89 4.78 -13.62
CA THR A 277 -10.58 5.46 -14.72
C THR A 277 -11.64 4.53 -15.32
N VAL A 278 -12.77 5.08 -15.73
CA VAL A 278 -13.82 4.35 -16.45
C VAL A 278 -13.58 4.56 -17.96
N PRO A 279 -13.19 3.53 -18.74
CA PRO A 279 -13.09 3.65 -20.19
C PRO A 279 -14.47 3.89 -20.82
N SER A 280 -14.51 4.28 -22.10
CA SER A 280 -15.78 4.38 -22.84
C SER A 280 -16.28 2.99 -23.25
N GLN A 281 -17.51 2.65 -22.85
CA GLN A 281 -18.08 1.31 -22.98
C GLN A 281 -19.46 1.40 -23.67
N THR A 282 -19.90 0.30 -24.28
CA THR A 282 -21.29 0.14 -24.73
C THR A 282 -21.94 -0.90 -23.82
N ILE A 283 -23.04 -0.52 -23.17
CA ILE A 283 -23.83 -1.35 -22.24
C ILE A 283 -25.01 -1.95 -23.00
#